data_AF-A0A1Y3UFS4-F1
#
_entry.id   AF-A0A1Y3UFS4-F1
#
_cell.length_a   1.000
_cell.length_b   1.000
_cell.length_c   1.000
_cell.angle_alpha   90.00
_cell.angle_beta   90.00
_cell.angle_gamma   90.00
#
_symmetry.space_group_name_H-M   'P 1'
#
loop_
_entity.id
_entity.type
_entity.pdbx_description
1 polymer ?
#
loop_
_entity_poly.entity_id
_entity_poly.type
_entity_poly.pdbx_seq_one_letter_code
_entity_poly.pdbx_strand_id
1 'polypeptide(L)'
;MKWTTREIKYLEEHAGDGAAAIADVLGRSVRSVESQARRFGLSLRRSWQCPKCGMRVHTPLSPKTGWCVACTRELRNERIAEEVRELQEEVRREERVNRERQRLYSAKHRAKKKLKNMRK
;
A
#
# COMPACT_ATOMS: atom_id res chain seq x y z
N MET A 1 -21.63 33.45 -21.66
CA MET A 1 -20.71 34.25 -20.80
C MET A 1 -19.29 34.13 -21.32
N LYS A 2 -18.50 35.21 -21.29
CA LYS A 2 -17.06 35.18 -21.61
C LYS A 2 -16.27 34.81 -20.35
N TRP A 3 -15.23 33.98 -20.51
CA TRP A 3 -14.24 33.73 -19.48
C TRP A 3 -13.20 34.85 -19.49
N THR A 4 -12.85 35.35 -18.32
CA THR A 4 -11.79 36.34 -18.14
C THR A 4 -10.44 35.65 -18.01
N THR A 5 -9.36 36.39 -18.29
CA THR A 5 -7.99 35.89 -18.12
C THR A 5 -7.70 35.44 -16.69
N ARG A 6 -8.30 36.09 -15.68
CA ARG A 6 -8.15 35.69 -14.27
C ARG A 6 -8.76 34.33 -13.99
N GLU A 7 -9.92 34.05 -14.56
CA GLU A 7 -10.61 32.78 -14.36
C GLU A 7 -9.93 31.63 -15.12
N ILE A 8 -9.34 31.92 -16.29
CA ILE A 8 -8.52 30.97 -17.03
C ILE A 8 -7.26 30.64 -16.23
N LYS A 9 -6.55 31.67 -15.71
CA LYS A 9 -5.39 31.47 -14.84
C LYS A 9 -5.74 30.65 -13.60
N TYR A 10 -6.87 30.95 -12.96
CA TYR A 10 -7.35 30.19 -11.81
C TYR A 10 -7.61 28.72 -12.17
N LEU A 11 -8.24 28.46 -13.32
CA LEU A 11 -8.50 27.11 -13.83
C LEU A 11 -7.21 26.31 -14.05
N GLU A 12 -6.16 26.95 -14.57
CA GLU A 12 -4.85 26.33 -14.80
C GLU A 12 -4.14 26.00 -13.49
N GLU A 13 -4.09 26.96 -12.56
CA GLU A 13 -3.41 26.81 -11.27
C GLU A 13 -4.08 25.77 -10.36
N HIS A 14 -5.42 25.64 -10.44
CA HIS A 14 -6.23 24.80 -9.55
C HIS A 14 -6.81 23.55 -10.21
N ALA A 15 -6.33 23.17 -11.40
CA ALA A 15 -6.83 22.00 -12.14
C ALA A 15 -6.83 20.70 -11.30
N GLY A 16 -5.87 20.58 -10.37
CA GLY A 16 -5.73 19.44 -9.46
C GLY A 16 -6.79 19.37 -8.34
N ASP A 17 -7.58 20.40 -8.10
CA ASP A 17 -8.58 20.42 -7.02
C ASP A 17 -9.89 19.73 -7.42
N GLY A 18 -10.15 19.70 -8.73
CA GLY A 18 -11.33 19.12 -9.36
C GLY A 18 -12.38 20.15 -9.77
N ALA A 19 -13.19 19.78 -10.76
CA ALA A 19 -14.16 20.68 -11.38
C ALA A 19 -15.15 21.31 -10.39
N ALA A 20 -15.59 20.56 -9.39
CA ALA A 20 -16.53 21.03 -8.38
C ALA A 20 -15.95 22.13 -7.47
N ALA A 21 -14.71 21.96 -7.01
CA ALA A 21 -14.04 22.96 -6.16
C ALA A 21 -13.76 24.26 -6.93
N ILE A 22 -13.33 24.14 -8.20
CA ILE A 22 -13.11 25.29 -9.07
C ILE A 22 -14.42 26.03 -9.37
N ALA A 23 -15.50 25.27 -9.62
CA ALA A 23 -16.83 25.80 -9.90
C ALA A 23 -17.37 26.64 -8.73
N ASP A 24 -17.21 26.13 -7.50
CA ASP A 24 -17.61 26.80 -6.26
C ASP A 24 -16.91 28.16 -6.10
N VAL A 25 -15.58 28.19 -6.24
CA VAL A 25 -14.79 29.43 -6.10
C VAL A 25 -15.07 30.43 -7.21
N LEU A 26 -15.25 29.97 -8.46
CA LEU A 26 -15.52 30.83 -9.60
C LEU A 26 -17.00 31.25 -9.73
N GLY A 27 -17.89 30.76 -8.85
CA GLY A 27 -19.33 31.00 -8.96
C GLY A 27 -19.94 30.51 -10.29
N ARG A 28 -19.37 29.45 -10.87
CA ARG A 28 -19.80 28.87 -12.16
C ARG A 28 -20.39 27.48 -11.98
N SER A 29 -21.17 27.04 -12.97
CA SER A 29 -21.57 25.63 -13.03
C SER A 29 -20.37 24.72 -13.34
N VAL A 30 -20.36 23.52 -12.75
CA VAL A 30 -19.37 22.45 -13.02
C VAL A 30 -19.24 22.17 -14.51
N ARG A 31 -20.36 22.05 -15.24
CA ARG A 31 -20.37 21.83 -16.70
C ARG A 31 -19.63 22.91 -17.48
N SER A 32 -19.76 24.18 -17.06
CA SER A 32 -19.05 25.29 -17.70
C SER A 32 -17.54 25.18 -17.49
N VAL A 33 -17.11 24.79 -16.29
CA VAL A 33 -15.69 24.56 -15.95
C VAL A 33 -15.12 23.39 -16.76
N GLU A 34 -15.84 22.26 -16.84
CA GLU A 34 -15.43 21.10 -17.63
C GLU A 34 -15.30 21.42 -19.12
N SER A 35 -16.29 22.14 -19.69
CA SER A 35 -16.26 22.56 -21.09
C SER A 35 -15.06 23.47 -21.38
N GLN A 36 -14.77 24.41 -20.47
CA GLN A 36 -13.64 25.31 -20.63
C GLN A 36 -12.29 24.60 -20.48
N ALA A 37 -12.16 23.70 -19.50
CA ALA A 37 -10.94 22.90 -19.33
C ALA A 37 -10.67 22.04 -20.56
N ARG A 38 -11.70 21.41 -21.14
CA ARG A 38 -11.58 20.65 -22.38
C ARG A 38 -11.08 21.51 -23.54
N ARG A 39 -11.56 22.77 -23.65
CA ARG A 39 -11.12 23.71 -24.68
C ARG A 39 -9.64 24.10 -24.56
N PHE A 40 -9.11 24.13 -23.34
CA PHE A 40 -7.69 24.40 -23.06
C PHE A 40 -6.83 23.14 -22.89
N GLY A 41 -7.39 21.94 -23.06
CA GLY A 41 -6.66 20.67 -22.89
C GLY A 41 -6.26 20.35 -21.45
N LEU A 42 -6.94 20.94 -20.46
CA LEU A 42 -6.64 20.76 -19.03
C LEU A 42 -7.38 19.55 -18.46
N SER A 43 -6.66 18.71 -17.70
CA SER A 43 -7.26 17.63 -16.93
C SER A 43 -7.69 18.14 -15.56
N LEU A 44 -8.98 18.02 -15.24
CA LEU A 44 -9.55 18.36 -13.93
C LEU A 44 -9.56 17.17 -12.95
N ARG A 45 -8.69 16.18 -13.20
CA ARG A 45 -8.59 15.02 -12.33
C ARG A 45 -7.97 15.45 -11.00
N ARG A 46 -8.69 15.17 -9.91
CA ARG A 46 -8.21 15.47 -8.57
C ARG A 46 -6.83 14.86 -8.32
N SER A 47 -5.96 15.62 -7.68
CA SER A 47 -4.63 15.18 -7.32
C SER A 47 -4.21 15.76 -5.97
N TRP A 48 -3.40 15.00 -5.25
CA TRP A 48 -2.88 15.36 -3.94
C TRP A 48 -1.36 15.22 -3.97
N GLN A 49 -0.65 16.10 -3.28
CA GLN A 49 0.78 15.95 -3.07
C GLN A 49 1.03 15.24 -1.74
N CYS A 50 1.74 14.12 -1.77
CA CYS A 50 2.11 13.42 -0.54
C CYS A 50 3.15 14.25 0.25
N PRO A 51 2.91 14.60 1.52
CA PRO A 51 3.87 15.39 2.29
C PRO A 51 5.14 14.60 2.67
N LYS A 52 5.07 13.26 2.71
CA LYS A 52 6.24 12.41 3.02
C LYS A 52 7.23 12.32 1.86
N CYS A 53 6.73 12.09 0.64
CA CYS A 53 7.59 11.79 -0.52
C CYS A 53 7.51 12.82 -1.66
N GLY A 54 6.68 13.85 -1.55
CA GLY A 54 6.51 14.89 -2.57
C GLY A 54 5.76 14.45 -3.84
N MET A 55 5.47 13.16 -4.00
CA MET A 55 4.81 12.62 -5.19
C MET A 55 3.36 13.11 -5.31
N ARG A 56 2.98 13.52 -6.52
CA ARG A 56 1.59 13.83 -6.87
C ARG A 56 0.84 12.53 -7.18
N VAL A 57 -0.26 12.30 -6.47
CA VAL A 57 -1.09 11.10 -6.57
C VAL A 57 -2.53 11.47 -6.87
N HIS A 58 -3.27 10.56 -7.50
CA HIS A 58 -4.70 10.76 -7.83
C HIS A 58 -5.65 9.95 -6.96
N THR A 59 -5.10 9.26 -5.96
CA THR A 59 -5.87 8.64 -4.89
C THR A 59 -5.79 9.56 -3.68
N PRO A 60 -6.89 9.78 -2.94
CA PRO A 60 -6.86 10.54 -1.71
C PRO A 60 -5.78 10.02 -0.75
N LEU A 61 -5.16 10.95 -0.02
CA LEU A 61 -4.21 10.60 1.04
C LEU A 61 -4.94 9.84 2.15
N SER A 62 -4.24 8.92 2.79
CA SER A 62 -4.77 8.11 3.89
C SER A 62 -5.26 9.02 5.02
N PRO A 63 -6.48 8.86 5.54
CA PRO A 63 -6.99 9.70 6.63
C PRO A 63 -6.24 9.47 7.96
N LYS A 64 -5.57 8.32 8.11
CA LYS A 64 -4.81 7.99 9.34
C LYS A 64 -3.40 8.56 9.34
N THR A 65 -2.73 8.54 8.20
CA THR A 65 -1.30 8.89 8.08
C THR A 65 -1.08 10.21 7.35
N GLY A 66 -2.07 10.72 6.63
CA GLY A 66 -1.93 11.87 5.74
C GLY A 66 -1.04 11.61 4.53
N TRP A 67 -0.69 10.37 4.23
CA TRP A 67 0.28 10.01 3.19
C TRP A 67 -0.35 9.24 2.04
N CYS A 68 0.37 9.16 0.92
CA CYS A 68 -0.03 8.31 -0.19
C CYS A 68 -0.01 6.82 0.21
N VAL A 69 -0.65 6.00 -0.62
CA VAL A 69 -0.77 4.55 -0.38
C VAL A 69 0.60 3.87 -0.28
N ALA A 70 1.55 4.22 -1.15
CA ALA A 70 2.89 3.66 -1.12
C ALA A 70 3.60 3.94 0.20
N CYS A 71 3.67 5.21 0.60
CA CYS A 71 4.25 5.64 1.86
C CYS A 71 3.60 5.04 3.11
N THR A 72 2.28 4.83 3.07
CA THR A 72 1.54 4.16 4.16
C THR A 72 1.86 2.66 4.22
N ARG A 73 2.08 2.01 3.07
CA ARG A 73 2.51 0.61 3.02
C ARG A 73 3.94 0.45 3.51
N GLU A 74 4.86 1.31 3.09
CA GLU A 74 6.24 1.34 3.58
C GLU A 74 6.31 1.39 5.10
N LEU A 75 5.51 2.27 5.74
CA LEU A 75 5.44 2.35 7.20
C LEU A 75 5.05 1.01 7.84
N ARG A 76 4.18 0.23 7.19
CA ARG A 76 3.74 -1.07 7.70
C ARG A 76 4.75 -2.18 7.42
N ASN A 77 5.60 -2.03 6.42
CA ASN A 77 6.55 -3.07 6.02
C ASN A 77 7.55 -3.39 7.14
N GLU A 78 7.98 -2.41 7.92
CA GLU A 78 8.92 -2.61 9.04
C GLU A 78 8.33 -3.55 10.09
N ARG A 79 7.09 -3.30 10.51
CA ARG A 79 6.35 -4.16 11.43
C ARG A 79 6.14 -5.57 10.87
N ILE A 80 5.70 -5.67 9.61
CA ILE A 80 5.52 -6.98 8.96
C ILE A 80 6.85 -7.73 8.89
N ALA A 81 7.96 -7.04 8.60
CA ALA A 81 9.27 -7.66 8.55
C ALA A 81 9.71 -8.20 9.91
N GLU A 82 9.35 -7.55 11.01
CA GLU A 82 9.58 -8.05 12.36
C GLU A 82 8.73 -9.30 12.66
N GLU A 83 7.42 -9.22 12.43
CA GLU A 83 6.50 -10.36 12.60
C GLU A 83 6.95 -11.58 11.77
N VAL A 84 7.43 -11.36 10.54
CA VAL A 84 7.99 -12.43 9.68
C VAL A 84 9.25 -13.04 10.28
N ARG A 85 10.15 -12.24 10.87
CA ARG A 85 11.39 -12.77 11.48
C ARG A 85 11.08 -13.68 12.67
N GLU A 86 10.14 -13.27 13.53
CA GLU A 86 9.72 -14.04 14.69
C GLU A 86 9.12 -15.40 14.27
N LEU A 87 8.19 -15.38 13.33
CA LEU A 87 7.57 -16.60 12.79
C LEU A 87 8.61 -17.53 12.16
N GLN A 88 9.57 -17.00 11.40
CA GLN A 88 10.63 -17.79 10.81
C GLN A 88 11.57 -18.43 11.84
N GLU A 89 11.81 -17.77 12.98
CA GLU A 89 12.58 -18.35 14.07
C GLU A 89 11.83 -19.50 14.75
N GLU A 90 10.53 -19.32 15.00
CA GLU A 90 9.67 -20.36 15.56
C GLU A 90 9.61 -21.60 14.66
N VAL A 91 9.38 -21.40 13.35
CA VAL A 91 9.41 -22.48 12.36
C VAL A 91 10.75 -23.22 12.39
N ARG A 92 11.88 -22.50 12.37
CA ARG A 92 13.22 -23.10 12.42
C ARG A 92 13.45 -23.93 13.69
N ARG A 93 12.96 -23.45 14.84
CA ARG A 93 13.03 -24.18 16.11
C ARG A 93 12.24 -25.47 16.02
N GLU A 94 11.01 -25.41 15.53
CA GLU A 94 10.09 -26.55 15.43
C GLU A 94 10.63 -27.60 14.44
N GLU A 95 11.15 -27.18 13.30
CA GLU A 95 11.80 -28.07 12.32
C GLU A 95 12.98 -28.82 12.94
N ARG A 96 13.82 -28.14 13.73
CA ARG A 96 14.97 -28.76 14.42
C ARG A 96 14.50 -29.81 15.43
N VAL A 97 13.49 -29.48 16.24
CA VAL A 97 12.90 -30.41 17.23
C VAL A 97 12.31 -31.63 16.54
N ASN A 98 11.52 -31.43 15.48
CA ASN A 98 10.89 -32.51 14.73
C ASN A 98 11.90 -33.40 14.02
N ARG A 99 12.97 -32.83 13.47
CA ARG A 99 14.07 -33.59 12.86
C ARG A 99 14.76 -34.50 13.88
N GLU A 100 15.10 -33.98 15.05
CA GLU A 100 15.74 -34.77 16.10
C GLU A 100 14.78 -35.83 16.65
N ARG A 101 13.50 -35.49 16.85
CA ARG A 101 12.46 -36.45 17.22
C ARG A 101 12.41 -37.60 16.21
N GLN A 102 12.33 -37.31 14.92
CA GLN A 102 12.28 -38.34 13.88
C GLN A 102 13.53 -39.23 13.87
N ARG A 103 14.72 -38.65 14.07
CA ARG A 103 15.98 -39.38 14.23
C ARG A 103 15.92 -40.35 15.42
N LEU A 104 15.45 -39.90 16.57
CA LEU A 104 15.30 -40.71 17.78
C LEU A 104 14.28 -41.84 17.61
N TYR A 105 13.12 -41.56 17.01
CA TYR A 105 12.13 -42.60 16.68
C TYR A 105 12.72 -43.68 15.79
N SER A 106 13.47 -43.28 14.76
CA SER A 106 14.12 -44.19 13.83
C SER A 106 15.19 -45.05 14.51
N ALA A 107 16.01 -44.45 15.39
CA ALA A 107 16.99 -45.17 16.20
C ALA A 107 16.33 -46.17 17.17
N LYS A 108 15.30 -45.74 17.90
CA LYS A 108 14.52 -46.59 18.81
C LYS A 108 13.92 -47.79 18.07
N HIS A 109 13.34 -47.55 16.89
CA HIS A 109 12.76 -48.61 16.08
C HIS A 109 13.82 -49.65 15.66
N ARG A 110 14.99 -49.20 15.16
CA ARG A 110 16.12 -50.07 14.80
C ARG A 110 16.61 -50.90 15.99
N ALA A 111 16.77 -50.27 17.16
CA ALA A 111 17.20 -50.96 18.39
C ALA A 111 16.18 -52.03 18.83
N LYS A 112 14.88 -51.70 18.83
CA LYS A 112 13.81 -52.67 19.12
C LYS A 112 13.84 -53.86 18.16
N LYS A 113 14.00 -53.62 16.86
CA LYS A 113 14.11 -54.68 15.84
C LYS A 113 15.32 -55.59 16.10
N LYS A 114 16.49 -55.00 16.41
CA LYS A 114 17.71 -55.77 16.76
C LYS A 114 17.50 -56.63 18.00
N LEU A 115 16.94 -56.06 19.07
CA LEU A 115 16.64 -56.79 20.31
C LEU A 115 15.67 -57.96 20.08
N LYS A 116 14.62 -57.74 19.27
CA LYS A 116 13.67 -58.80 18.90
C LYS A 116 14.36 -59.96 18.17
N ASN A 117 15.27 -59.63 17.24
CA ASN A 117 16.01 -60.64 16.48
C ASN A 117 17.00 -61.43 17.35
N MET A 118 17.59 -60.81 18.38
CA MET A 118 18.52 -61.49 19.32
C MET A 118 17.81 -62.43 20.32
N ARG A 119 16.50 -62.24 20.53
CA ARG A 119 15.68 -63.06 21.44
C ARG A 119 14.97 -64.22 20.73
N LYS A 120 15.21 -64.39 19.43
CA LYS A 120 14.70 -65.46 18.58
C LYS A 120 15.77 -66.52 18.42
#